data_AF-A0A970BHC3-F1
#
_entry.id   AF-A0A970BHC3-F1
#
_cell.length_a   1.000
_cell.length_b   1.000
_cell.length_c   1.000
_cell.angle_alpha   90.00
_cell.angle_beta   90.00
_cell.angle_gamma   90.00
#
_symmetry.space_group_name_H-M   'P 1'
#
loop_
_entity.id
_entity.type
_entity.pdbx_description
1 polymer ?
#
loop_
_entity_poly.entity_id
_entity_poly.type
_entity_poly.pdbx_seq_one_letter_code
_entity_poly.pdbx_strand_id
1 'polypeptide(L)'
;MALIDKFLKRTLFEQEFEPPLNILVCFSKHDTGVALCRVANYLTHSKSKDEQIASLHLLEKEEYDKIENIEEYKASLYDGIIEECRKGTAMVRTFIKPSEDFVCEILSTSYKLDSNLV
;
A
#
# COMPACT_ATOMS: atom_id res chain seq x y z
N MET A 1 11.43 12.71 43.19
CA MET A 1 10.70 11.65 42.46
C MET A 1 10.48 11.98 40.99
N ALA A 2 10.08 13.21 40.62
CA ALA A 2 9.79 13.58 39.22
C ALA A 2 10.91 13.36 38.19
N LEU A 3 12.19 13.52 38.55
CA LEU A 3 13.32 13.31 37.62
C LEU A 3 13.55 11.82 37.32
N ILE A 4 13.34 10.97 38.32
CA ILE A 4 13.51 9.52 38.24
C ILE A 4 12.35 8.92 37.45
N ASP A 5 11.13 9.42 37.66
CA ASP A 5 9.95 9.05 36.86
C ASP A 5 10.10 9.46 35.38
N LYS A 6 10.71 10.62 35.11
CA LYS A 6 10.98 11.08 33.74
C LYS A 6 12.09 10.27 33.07
N PHE A 7 13.09 9.82 33.84
CA PHE A 7 14.17 8.97 33.35
C PHE A 7 13.68 7.54 33.09
N LEU A 8 12.94 6.95 34.03
CA LEU A 8 12.33 5.62 33.90
C LEU A 8 11.32 5.56 32.74
N LYS A 9 10.51 6.61 32.54
CA LYS A 9 9.62 6.69 31.36
C LYS A 9 10.39 6.74 30.04
N ARG A 10 11.60 7.30 30.02
CA ARG A 10 12.42 7.43 28.81
C ARG A 10 13.25 6.18 28.52
N THR A 11 13.60 5.41 29.55
CA THR A 11 14.43 4.19 29.42
C THR A 11 13.62 2.89 29.38
N LEU A 12 12.39 2.85 29.90
CA LEU A 12 11.51 1.66 29.84
C LEU A 12 10.48 1.74 28.71
N PHE A 13 10.24 2.92 28.16
CA PHE A 13 9.42 3.14 26.97
C PHE A 13 10.27 3.81 25.89
N GLU A 14 11.39 3.18 25.52
CA GLU A 14 11.72 3.18 24.08
C GLU A 14 10.55 2.44 23.42
N GLN A 15 9.47 3.18 23.19
CA GLN A 15 8.44 2.80 22.26
C GLN A 15 9.23 2.68 20.96
N GLU A 16 9.56 1.44 20.56
CA GLU A 16 10.21 1.18 19.29
C GLU A 16 9.45 2.01 18.27
N PHE A 17 10.13 3.01 17.72
CA PHE A 17 9.54 3.88 16.72
C PHE A 17 9.41 3.01 15.48
N GLU A 18 8.33 2.24 15.40
CA GLU A 18 7.98 1.48 14.21
C GLU A 18 7.81 2.52 13.10
N PRO A 19 8.66 2.50 12.06
CA PRO A 19 8.52 3.43 10.95
C PRO A 19 7.12 3.28 10.34
N PRO A 20 6.55 4.36 9.76
CA PRO A 20 5.26 4.26 9.09
C PRO A 20 5.29 3.15 8.04
N LEU A 21 4.24 2.33 8.03
CA LEU A 21 4.13 1.23 7.09
C LEU A 21 3.69 1.77 5.73
N ASN A 22 4.58 1.65 4.74
CA ASN A 22 4.36 2.05 3.36
C ASN A 22 4.26 0.77 2.53
N ILE A 23 3.04 0.37 2.21
CA ILE A 23 2.75 -0.91 1.56
C ILE A 23 2.54 -0.70 0.07
N LEU A 24 3.25 -1.47 -0.76
CA LEU A 24 2.98 -1.60 -2.19
C LEU A 24 2.37 -2.97 -2.47
N VAL A 25 1.08 -3.00 -2.76
CA VAL A 25 0.37 -4.22 -3.14
C VAL A 25 0.53 -4.45 -4.65
N CYS A 26 1.18 -5.54 -5.04
CA CYS A 26 1.39 -5.90 -6.43
C CYS A 26 0.58 -7.13 -6.85
N PHE A 27 -0.11 -7.07 -7.99
CA PHE A 27 -0.90 -8.19 -8.49
C PHE A 27 -1.20 -8.12 -9.98
N SER A 28 -1.37 -9.27 -10.62
CA SER A 28 -1.88 -9.39 -11.99
C SER A 28 -3.31 -9.92 -12.07
N LYS A 29 -3.88 -10.41 -10.96
CA LYS A 29 -5.26 -10.91 -10.88
C LYS A 29 -6.10 -10.01 -9.99
N HIS A 30 -7.27 -9.61 -10.50
CA HIS A 30 -8.20 -8.71 -9.81
C HIS A 30 -8.56 -9.21 -8.39
N ASP A 31 -9.10 -10.42 -8.26
CA ASP A 31 -9.55 -10.96 -6.97
C ASP A 31 -8.41 -11.04 -5.93
N THR A 32 -7.20 -11.37 -6.40
CA THR A 32 -5.99 -11.40 -5.55
C THR A 32 -5.62 -9.99 -5.09
N GLY A 33 -5.66 -9.01 -5.99
CA GLY A 33 -5.41 -7.61 -5.66
C GLY A 33 -6.38 -7.06 -4.63
N VAL A 34 -7.67 -7.37 -4.77
CA VAL A 34 -8.72 -7.00 -3.81
C VAL A 34 -8.42 -7.58 -2.43
N ALA A 35 -8.13 -8.88 -2.35
CA ALA A 35 -7.82 -9.54 -1.10
C ALA A 35 -6.55 -8.96 -0.43
N LEU A 36 -5.50 -8.70 -1.20
CA LEU A 36 -4.26 -8.13 -0.67
C LEU A 36 -4.43 -6.67 -0.22
N CYS A 37 -5.21 -5.86 -0.94
CA CYS A 37 -5.52 -4.49 -0.52
C CYS A 37 -6.28 -4.47 0.82
N ARG A 38 -7.18 -5.42 1.04
CA ARG A 38 -7.88 -5.58 2.34
C ARG A 38 -6.91 -5.95 3.47
N VAL A 39 -5.99 -6.87 3.21
CA VAL A 39 -4.94 -7.22 4.17
C VAL A 39 -4.06 -6.02 4.48
N ALA A 40 -3.60 -5.29 3.45
CA ALA A 40 -2.82 -4.07 3.60
C ALA A 40 -3.55 -3.02 4.45
N ASN A 41 -4.83 -2.80 4.19
CA ASN A 41 -5.67 -1.87 4.96
C ASN A 41 -5.83 -2.28 6.45
N TYR A 42 -5.90 -3.59 6.71
CA TYR A 42 -5.91 -4.12 8.08
C TYR A 42 -4.55 -3.93 8.79
N LEU A 43 -3.44 -4.06 8.06
CA LEU A 43 -2.10 -3.85 8.62
C LEU A 43 -1.83 -2.38 8.94
N THR A 44 -2.37 -1.44 8.17
CA THR A 44 -2.26 0.01 8.39
C THR A 44 -3.23 0.55 9.46
N HIS A 45 -3.36 -0.16 10.58
CA HIS A 45 -4.20 0.24 11.71
C HIS A 45 -3.50 1.31 12.59
N SER A 46 -3.30 2.49 11.99
CA SER A 46 -3.33 3.82 12.62
C SER A 46 -2.43 4.08 13.82
N LYS A 47 -1.16 3.67 13.81
CA LYS A 47 -0.20 4.22 14.79
C LYS A 47 0.42 5.53 14.30
N SER A 48 0.47 5.77 12.99
CA SER A 48 1.06 6.97 12.39
C SER A 48 0.15 7.60 11.32
N LYS A 49 0.21 8.94 11.19
CA LYS A 49 -0.51 9.69 10.14
C LYS A 49 0.12 9.57 8.75
N ASP A 50 1.30 8.95 8.66
CA ASP A 50 2.11 8.94 7.44
C ASP A 50 2.10 7.59 6.71
N GLU A 51 1.31 6.62 7.17
CA GLU A 51 1.14 5.31 6.52
C GLU A 51 0.47 5.46 5.14
N GLN A 52 0.98 4.74 4.13
CA GLN A 52 0.49 4.79 2.76
C GLN A 52 0.27 3.39 2.20
N ILE A 53 -0.79 3.24 1.40
CA ILE A 53 -1.02 2.05 0.59
C ILE A 53 -0.95 2.46 -0.87
N ALA A 54 -0.15 1.76 -1.65
CA ALA A 54 -0.14 1.84 -3.09
C ALA A 54 -0.53 0.49 -3.66
N SER A 55 -1.24 0.52 -4.79
CA SER A 55 -1.67 -0.66 -5.53
C SER A 55 -1.09 -0.60 -6.92
N LEU A 56 -0.36 -1.64 -7.32
CA LEU A 56 0.23 -1.79 -8.65
C LEU A 56 -0.34 -3.03 -9.32
N HIS A 57 -1.23 -2.79 -10.29
CA HIS A 57 -1.75 -3.82 -11.16
C HIS A 57 -0.83 -3.97 -12.38
N LEU A 58 -0.18 -5.12 -12.50
CA LEU A 58 0.71 -5.44 -13.61
C LEU A 58 0.03 -6.38 -14.58
N LEU A 59 0.08 -6.00 -15.86
CA LEU A 59 -0.50 -6.75 -16.96
C LEU A 59 0.57 -7.03 -18.00
N GLU A 60 0.41 -8.14 -18.71
CA GLU A 60 1.13 -8.32 -19.96
C GLU A 60 0.63 -7.27 -20.96
N LYS A 61 1.47 -6.95 -21.95
CA LYS A 61 1.18 -5.87 -22.90
C LYS A 61 -0.12 -6.14 -23.67
N GLU A 62 -0.32 -7.38 -24.08
CA GLU A 62 -1.51 -7.83 -24.81
C GLU A 62 -2.79 -7.72 -23.98
N GLU A 63 -2.70 -7.84 -22.66
CA GLU A 63 -3.83 -7.67 -21.75
C GLU A 63 -4.12 -6.19 -21.51
N TYR A 64 -3.07 -5.39 -21.35
CA TYR A 64 -3.18 -3.95 -21.19
C TYR A 64 -3.77 -3.28 -22.44
N ASP A 65 -3.35 -3.70 -23.64
CA ASP A 65 -3.82 -3.15 -24.92
C ASP A 65 -5.31 -3.45 -25.19
N LYS A 66 -5.92 -4.41 -24.47
CA LYS A 66 -7.37 -4.69 -24.52
C LYS A 66 -8.19 -3.71 -23.67
N ILE A 67 -7.54 -2.87 -22.86
CA ILE A 67 -8.23 -1.87 -22.03
C ILE A 67 -8.59 -0.68 -22.91
N GLU A 68 -9.88 -0.57 -23.27
CA GLU A 68 -10.39 0.56 -24.08
C GLU A 68 -10.37 1.88 -23.31
N ASN A 69 -10.73 1.84 -22.02
CA ASN A 69 -10.76 3.00 -21.15
C ASN A 69 -10.13 2.66 -19.79
N ILE A 70 -8.95 3.25 -19.53
CA ILE A 70 -8.19 2.98 -18.32
C ILE A 70 -8.88 3.47 -17.04
N GLU A 71 -9.70 4.52 -17.12
CA GLU A 71 -10.40 5.06 -15.95
C GLU A 71 -11.61 4.21 -15.57
N GLU A 72 -12.38 3.72 -16.55
CA GLU A 72 -13.44 2.74 -16.31
C GLU A 72 -12.87 1.41 -15.79
N TYR A 73 -11.73 0.99 -16.34
CA TYR A 73 -11.04 -0.20 -15.87
C TYR A 73 -10.55 -0.05 -14.43
N LYS A 74 -9.95 1.10 -14.06
CA LYS A 74 -9.61 1.41 -12.66
C LYS A 74 -10.84 1.42 -11.76
N ALA A 75 -11.94 2.04 -12.17
CA ALA A 75 -13.18 2.06 -11.39
C ALA A 75 -13.67 0.64 -11.13
N SER A 76 -13.77 -0.21 -12.16
CA SER A 76 -14.17 -1.61 -11.99
C SER A 76 -13.21 -2.43 -11.11
N LEU A 77 -11.91 -2.14 -11.16
CA LEU A 77 -10.90 -2.78 -10.31
C LEU A 77 -10.98 -2.36 -8.84
N TYR A 78 -11.28 -1.09 -8.57
CA TYR A 78 -11.01 -0.48 -7.27
C TYR A 78 -12.24 0.10 -6.57
N ASP A 79 -13.42 0.19 -7.18
CA ASP A 79 -14.59 0.83 -6.58
C ASP A 79 -14.93 0.28 -5.18
N GLY A 80 -14.91 -1.04 -5.01
CA GLY A 80 -15.14 -1.67 -3.69
C GLY A 80 -13.98 -1.47 -2.69
N ILE A 81 -12.74 -1.40 -3.17
CA ILE A 81 -11.55 -1.24 -2.33
C ILE A 81 -11.44 0.21 -1.84
N ILE A 82 -11.67 1.18 -2.72
CA ILE A 82 -11.60 2.60 -2.41
C ILE A 82 -12.63 2.95 -1.32
N GLU A 83 -13.84 2.38 -1.37
CA GLU A 83 -14.82 2.57 -0.31
C GLU A 83 -14.38 1.97 1.04
N GLU A 84 -13.77 0.79 1.03
CA GLU A 84 -13.25 0.14 2.26
C GLU A 84 -12.05 0.89 2.85
N CYS A 85 -11.13 1.37 2.02
CA CYS A 85 -9.97 2.13 2.45
C CYS A 85 -10.31 3.58 2.85
N ARG A 86 -11.32 4.22 2.24
CA ARG A 86 -11.84 5.54 2.67
C ARG A 86 -12.43 5.52 4.08
N LYS A 87 -12.87 4.35 4.57
CA LYS A 87 -13.31 4.20 5.97
C LYS A 87 -12.12 4.19 6.95
N GLY A 88 -10.90 3.96 6.45
CA GLY A 88 -9.64 4.12 7.17
C GLY A 88 -8.95 5.46 6.86
N THR A 89 -7.75 5.66 7.41
CA THR A 89 -6.94 6.89 7.19
C THR A 89 -5.96 6.78 6.02
N ALA A 90 -5.75 5.58 5.48
CA ALA A 90 -4.77 5.35 4.42
C ALA A 90 -5.33 5.72 3.03
N MET A 91 -4.63 6.61 2.32
CA MET A 91 -4.93 6.91 0.92
C MET A 91 -4.38 5.80 0.03
N VAL A 92 -5.24 5.13 -0.75
CA VAL A 92 -4.80 4.14 -1.75
C VAL A 92 -4.48 4.83 -3.06
N ARG A 93 -3.19 4.86 -3.44
CA ARG A 93 -2.77 5.26 -4.79
C ARG A 93 -2.84 4.04 -5.71
N THR A 94 -3.47 4.18 -6.88
CA THR A 94 -3.63 3.06 -7.82
C THR A 94 -2.84 3.28 -9.11
N PHE A 95 -2.12 2.25 -9.51
CA PHE A 95 -1.32 2.20 -10.73
C PHE A 95 -1.73 0.97 -11.54
N ILE A 96 -1.80 1.13 -12.86
CA ILE A 96 -1.99 0.02 -13.80
C ILE A 96 -0.90 0.20 -14.85
N LYS A 97 -0.08 -0.84 -15.06
CA LYS A 97 1.06 -0.76 -15.98
C LYS A 97 1.20 -2.05 -16.80
N PRO A 98 1.49 -1.94 -18.11
CA PRO A 98 2.00 -3.07 -18.87
C PRO A 98 3.48 -3.32 -18.49
N SER A 99 3.91 -4.57 -18.39
CA SER A 99 5.32 -4.90 -18.26
C SER A 99 5.63 -6.29 -18.81
N GLU A 100 6.84 -6.49 -19.32
CA GLU A 100 7.39 -7.81 -19.68
C GLU A 100 8.28 -8.37 -18.55
N ASP A 101 8.66 -7.53 -17.58
CA ASP A 101 9.42 -7.89 -16.39
C ASP A 101 8.73 -7.31 -15.15
N PHE A 102 7.88 -8.13 -14.55
CA PHE A 102 7.12 -7.72 -13.36
C PHE A 102 8.03 -7.47 -12.17
N VAL A 103 9.12 -8.24 -12.02
CA VAL A 103 10.01 -8.12 -10.87
C VAL A 103 10.73 -6.77 -10.89
N CYS A 104 11.29 -6.39 -12.04
CA CYS A 104 11.93 -5.08 -12.19
C CYS A 104 10.95 -3.92 -11.97
N GLU A 105 9.72 -4.04 -12.47
CA GLU A 105 8.72 -2.98 -12.30
C GLU A 105 8.28 -2.82 -10.83
N ILE A 106 8.10 -3.94 -10.12
CA ILE A 106 7.80 -3.96 -8.68
C ILE A 106 8.92 -3.29 -7.90
N LEU A 107 10.18 -3.70 -8.11
CA LEU A 107 11.33 -3.13 -7.43
C LEU A 107 11.47 -1.63 -7.71
N SER A 108 11.37 -1.22 -8.98
CA SER A 108 11.49 0.19 -9.33
C SER A 108 10.38 1.05 -8.72
N THR A 109 9.16 0.50 -8.62
CA THR A 109 8.01 1.19 -8.03
C THR A 109 8.13 1.26 -6.51
N SER A 110 8.58 0.19 -5.85
CA SER A 110 8.78 0.19 -4.39
C SER A 110 9.84 1.21 -3.97
N TYR A 111 10.95 1.32 -4.71
CA TYR A 111 11.97 2.36 -4.47
C TYR A 111 11.43 3.77 -4.68
N LYS A 112 10.65 4.02 -5.74
CA LYS A 112 10.06 5.34 -6.02
C LYS A 112 9.07 5.79 -4.95
N LEU A 113 8.38 4.84 -4.32
CA LEU A 113 7.35 5.09 -3.32
C LEU A 113 7.86 4.96 -1.88
N ASP A 114 9.15 4.66 -1.68
CA ASP A 114 9.74 4.36 -0.37
C ASP A 114 8.92 3.30 0.41
N SER A 115 8.51 2.25 -0.31
CA SER A 115 7.71 1.16 0.24
C SER A 115 8.60 0.21 1.04
N ASN A 116 8.24 -0.03 2.29
CA ASN A 116 8.96 -0.91 3.21
C ASN A 116 8.28 -2.27 3.39
N LEU A 117 7.14 -2.48 2.71
CA LEU A 117 6.48 -3.77 2.54
C LEU A 117 5.95 -3.89 1.11
N VAL A 118 6.21 -5.03 0.47
CA VAL A 118 5.75 -5.39 -0.88
C VAL A 118 5.11 -6.77 -0.83
#